data_AF-A0A0B7KEY3-F1
#
_entry.id   AF-A0A0B7KEY3-F1
#
_cell.length_a   1.000
_cell.length_b   1.000
_cell.length_c   1.000
_cell.angle_alpha   90.00
_cell.angle_beta   90.00
_cell.angle_gamma   90.00
#
_symmetry.space_group_name_H-M   'P 1'
#
loop_
_entity.id
_entity.type
_entity.pdbx_description
1 polymer ?
#
loop_
_entity_poly.entity_id
_entity_poly.type
_entity_poly.pdbx_seq_one_letter_code
_entity_poly.pdbx_strand_id
1 'polypeptide(L)'
;MASPAWTDKVFRLRRLPHYVTDGFEAASLISTALGIPLDDTVIRSLATTSNQWESPPSKIVTLQLNSIPGWLQYDSRERQEWEISFPEAPGGRLILDAHFEGLAVLNDVDREFHHTDCIAISGLASHPFGSWQPHGYDKSFMWIRDEVPRSIPGIRMILYGYNSHLVRSQYFQSINDIALGLIHQLDTGGWNLSTSKPIVFLAHSLGGIVLKDAIVQIADREIVASMLDRVRGAIMFGVGMYRSHLIAMTQGWSNEMLVQDFSRENGHAYLRHLNTRFDGFSFI
;
A
#
# COMPACT_ATOMS: atom_id res chain seq x y z
N MET A 1 -20.81 -27.87 -9.25
CA MET A 1 -19.38 -27.63 -9.52
C MET A 1 -18.79 -27.06 -8.25
N ALA A 2 -17.79 -27.72 -7.66
CA ALA A 2 -17.10 -27.19 -6.49
C ALA A 2 -16.33 -25.94 -6.94
N SER A 3 -16.50 -24.82 -6.23
CA SER A 3 -15.66 -23.64 -6.42
C SER A 3 -14.19 -24.05 -6.25
N PRO A 4 -13.25 -23.58 -7.09
CA PRO A 4 -11.84 -23.90 -6.91
C PRO A 4 -11.41 -23.48 -5.51
N ALA A 5 -10.62 -24.32 -4.84
CA ALA A 5 -10.02 -24.01 -3.56
C ALA A 5 -8.84 -23.05 -3.81
N TRP A 6 -9.15 -21.76 -3.95
CA TRP A 6 -8.14 -20.70 -4.10
C TRP A 6 -7.29 -20.59 -2.85
N THR A 7 -6.04 -20.15 -3.00
CA THR A 7 -5.26 -19.78 -1.82
C THR A 7 -5.74 -18.44 -1.24
N ASP A 8 -5.75 -18.35 0.09
CA ASP A 8 -6.08 -17.11 0.82
C ASP A 8 -5.04 -15.99 0.60
N LYS A 9 -3.93 -16.29 -0.09
CA LYS A 9 -2.81 -15.38 -0.28
C LYS A 9 -2.95 -14.58 -1.57
N VAL A 10 -2.95 -13.26 -1.44
CA VAL A 10 -2.89 -12.32 -2.56
C VAL A 10 -1.45 -11.90 -2.76
N PHE A 11 -1.01 -11.85 -4.01
CA PHE A 11 0.30 -11.36 -4.40
C PHE A 11 0.17 -10.08 -5.22
N ARG A 12 1.22 -9.27 -5.18
CA ARG A 12 1.47 -8.16 -6.09
C ARG A 12 2.61 -8.55 -7.02
N LEU A 13 2.43 -8.38 -8.32
CA LEU A 13 3.52 -8.46 -9.30
C LEU A 13 3.80 -7.06 -9.84
N ARG A 14 5.06 -6.65 -9.80
CA ARG A 14 5.53 -5.34 -10.26
C ARG A 14 6.44 -5.50 -11.46
N ARG A 15 6.61 -4.40 -12.20
CA ARG A 15 7.50 -4.29 -13.37
C ARG A 15 7.05 -5.13 -14.56
N LEU A 16 5.75 -5.37 -14.71
CA LEU A 16 5.27 -5.92 -15.97
C LEU A 16 5.53 -4.91 -17.09
N PRO A 17 5.86 -5.37 -18.31
CA PRO A 17 6.04 -4.49 -19.44
C PRO A 17 4.81 -3.62 -19.71
N HIS A 18 5.05 -2.39 -20.16
CA HIS A 18 4.00 -1.40 -20.45
C HIS A 18 2.98 -1.84 -21.52
N TYR A 19 3.36 -2.78 -22.39
CA TYR A 19 2.50 -3.30 -23.45
C TYR A 19 1.41 -4.26 -22.94
N VAL A 20 1.48 -4.71 -21.68
CA VAL A 20 0.45 -5.57 -21.09
C VAL A 20 -0.78 -4.73 -20.79
N THR A 21 -1.88 -5.01 -21.48
CA THR A 21 -3.09 -4.17 -21.44
C THR A 21 -4.29 -4.84 -20.81
N ASP A 22 -4.30 -6.17 -20.71
CA ASP A 22 -5.41 -6.90 -20.10
C ASP A 22 -4.96 -8.04 -19.17
N GLY A 23 -5.94 -8.59 -18.45
CA GLY A 23 -5.71 -9.65 -17.47
C GLY A 23 -5.31 -11.00 -18.08
N PHE A 24 -5.70 -11.29 -19.31
CA PHE A 24 -5.30 -12.53 -19.98
C PHE A 24 -3.83 -12.48 -20.38
N GLU A 25 -3.38 -11.36 -20.97
CA GLU A 25 -1.97 -11.12 -21.27
C GLU A 25 -1.11 -11.19 -20.00
N ALA A 26 -1.55 -10.53 -18.93
CA ALA A 26 -0.88 -10.59 -17.63
C ALA A 26 -0.81 -12.04 -17.11
N ALA A 27 -1.91 -12.79 -17.13
CA ALA A 27 -1.92 -14.19 -16.68
C ALA A 27 -0.99 -15.08 -17.51
N SER A 28 -0.97 -14.90 -18.84
CA SER A 28 -0.07 -15.64 -19.75
C SER A 28 1.40 -15.38 -19.46
N LEU A 29 1.76 -14.11 -19.22
CA LEU A 29 3.11 -13.73 -18.85
C LEU A 29 3.51 -14.34 -17.50
N ILE A 30 2.61 -14.28 -16.51
CA ILE A 30 2.84 -14.81 -15.17
C ILE A 30 2.98 -16.33 -15.20
N SER A 31 2.11 -17.02 -15.92
CA SER A 31 2.18 -18.46 -16.16
C SER A 31 3.55 -18.87 -16.70
N THR A 32 4.05 -18.13 -17.70
CA THR A 32 5.37 -18.36 -18.29
C THR A 32 6.50 -18.06 -17.30
N ALA A 33 6.44 -16.92 -16.61
CA ALA A 33 7.49 -16.47 -15.70
C ALA A 33 7.60 -17.33 -14.43
N LEU A 34 6.49 -17.84 -13.91
CA LEU A 34 6.45 -18.68 -12.71
C LEU A 34 6.52 -20.18 -13.01
N GLY A 35 6.38 -20.58 -14.27
CA GLY A 35 6.33 -21.99 -14.68
C GLY A 35 5.09 -22.72 -14.14
N ILE A 36 3.93 -22.06 -14.13
CA ILE A 36 2.66 -22.58 -13.62
C ILE A 36 1.59 -22.62 -14.71
N PRO A 37 0.55 -23.47 -14.59
CA PRO A 37 -0.58 -23.47 -15.53
C PRO A 37 -1.24 -22.09 -15.65
N LEU A 38 -1.73 -21.75 -16.85
CA LEU A 38 -2.45 -20.49 -17.07
C LEU A 38 -3.69 -20.37 -16.16
N ASP A 39 -4.45 -21.45 -16.07
CA ASP A 39 -5.66 -21.55 -15.25
C ASP A 39 -5.37 -21.49 -13.75
N ASP A 40 -4.10 -21.58 -13.34
CA ASP A 40 -3.68 -21.43 -11.94
C ASP A 40 -3.51 -19.98 -11.50
N THR A 41 -3.63 -19.01 -12.42
CA THR A 41 -3.46 -17.58 -12.13
C THR A 41 -4.76 -16.82 -12.28
N VAL A 42 -5.17 -16.09 -11.23
CA VAL A 42 -6.29 -15.14 -11.32
C VAL A 42 -5.78 -13.73 -11.13
N ILE A 43 -5.94 -12.92 -12.18
CA ILE A 43 -5.68 -11.48 -12.13
C ILE A 43 -6.87 -10.78 -11.51
N ARG A 44 -6.61 -10.00 -10.47
CA ARG A 44 -7.61 -9.23 -9.74
C ARG A 44 -7.54 -7.74 -10.01
N SER A 45 -6.36 -7.25 -10.36
CA SER A 45 -6.20 -5.92 -10.92
C SER A 45 -4.99 -5.83 -11.84
N LEU A 46 -5.04 -4.88 -12.75
CA LEU A 46 -3.94 -4.45 -13.61
C LEU A 46 -3.96 -2.92 -13.63
N ALA A 47 -2.83 -2.30 -13.32
CA ALA A 47 -2.70 -0.86 -13.28
C ALA A 47 -1.29 -0.42 -13.68
N THR A 48 -1.17 0.81 -14.15
CA THR A 48 0.11 1.48 -14.41
C THR A 48 0.71 1.95 -13.10
N THR A 49 2.02 1.81 -12.95
CA THR A 49 2.75 2.35 -11.80
C THR A 49 2.48 3.85 -11.60
N SER A 50 2.53 4.31 -10.35
CA SER A 50 2.52 5.74 -10.03
C SER A 50 3.90 6.40 -10.21
N ASN A 51 4.95 5.62 -10.48
CA ASN A 51 6.28 6.15 -10.75
C ASN A 51 6.34 6.81 -12.13
N GLN A 52 6.13 8.13 -12.15
CA GLN A 52 6.16 8.94 -13.37
C GLN A 52 7.55 9.05 -14.03
N TRP A 53 8.62 8.67 -13.32
CA TRP A 53 10.00 8.71 -13.82
C TRP A 53 10.34 7.46 -14.63
N GLU A 54 9.49 6.44 -14.60
CA GLU A 54 9.67 5.23 -15.40
C GLU A 54 9.17 5.46 -16.84
N SER A 55 10.05 5.26 -17.82
CA SER A 55 9.74 5.42 -19.24
C SER A 55 10.25 4.20 -20.04
N PRO A 56 9.36 3.40 -20.66
CA PRO A 56 7.90 3.46 -20.54
C PRO A 56 7.42 3.00 -19.14
N PRO A 57 6.27 3.47 -18.65
CA PRO A 57 5.80 3.14 -17.31
C PRO A 57 5.39 1.67 -17.21
N SER A 58 5.86 0.98 -16.17
CA SER A 58 5.54 -0.43 -15.96
C SER A 58 4.12 -0.65 -15.44
N LYS A 59 3.67 -1.90 -15.50
CA LYS A 59 2.41 -2.35 -14.93
C LYS A 59 2.61 -3.07 -13.59
N ILE A 60 1.61 -2.92 -12.73
CA ILE A 60 1.44 -3.57 -11.43
C ILE A 60 0.17 -4.41 -11.51
N VAL A 61 0.24 -5.61 -10.98
CA VAL A 61 -0.87 -6.56 -10.95
C VAL A 61 -1.10 -7.05 -9.53
N THR A 62 -2.36 -7.20 -9.13
CA THR A 62 -2.70 -8.06 -7.98
C THR A 62 -3.25 -9.39 -8.49
N LEU A 63 -2.78 -10.49 -7.92
CA LEU A 63 -3.15 -11.83 -8.35
C LEU A 63 -3.30 -12.80 -7.18
N GLN A 64 -4.00 -13.89 -7.43
CA GLN A 64 -4.05 -15.07 -6.58
C GLN A 64 -3.67 -16.30 -7.40
N LEU A 65 -3.11 -17.29 -6.72
CA LEU A 65 -2.79 -18.59 -7.32
C LEU A 65 -3.76 -19.65 -6.79
N ASN A 66 -4.20 -20.56 -7.67
CA ASN A 66 -4.91 -21.78 -7.28
C ASN A 66 -4.01 -22.68 -6.43
N SER A 67 -2.81 -22.93 -6.94
CA SER A 67 -1.77 -23.70 -6.26
C SER A 67 -0.52 -22.86 -6.15
N ILE A 68 -0.04 -22.60 -4.93
CA ILE A 68 1.23 -21.89 -4.74
C ILE A 68 2.37 -22.88 -5.00
N PRO A 69 3.27 -22.64 -5.97
CA PRO A 69 4.47 -23.46 -6.18
C PRO A 69 5.30 -23.66 -4.92
N GLY A 70 5.89 -24.84 -4.74
CA GLY A 70 6.67 -25.15 -3.54
C GLY A 70 7.82 -24.16 -3.26
N TRP A 71 8.43 -23.59 -4.30
CA TRP A 71 9.47 -22.57 -4.17
C TRP A 71 8.96 -21.20 -3.69
N LEU A 72 7.66 -20.90 -3.88
CA LEU A 72 6.99 -19.75 -3.29
C LEU A 72 6.52 -20.02 -1.85
N GLN A 73 6.42 -21.29 -1.44
CA GLN A 73 6.11 -21.70 -0.08
C GLN A 73 7.37 -21.71 0.80
N TYR A 74 8.49 -22.19 0.26
CA TYR A 74 9.80 -22.21 0.90
C TYR A 74 10.55 -20.90 0.65
N ASP A 75 10.27 -19.88 1.45
CA ASP A 75 11.27 -18.83 1.66
C ASP A 75 11.81 -18.88 3.09
N SER A 76 13.13 -18.92 3.15
CA SER A 76 13.99 -18.86 4.33
C SER A 76 14.43 -17.41 4.62
N ARG A 77 13.87 -16.43 3.90
CA ARG A 77 14.11 -15.01 4.08
C ARG A 77 12.82 -14.31 4.48
N GLU A 78 12.89 -13.52 5.53
CA GLU A 78 11.79 -12.79 6.19
C GLU A 78 11.05 -11.78 5.28
N ARG A 79 11.30 -11.74 3.96
CA ARG A 79 10.95 -10.62 3.07
C ARG A 79 9.65 -10.77 2.26
N GLN A 80 9.16 -11.99 2.05
CA GLN A 80 7.96 -12.25 1.21
C GLN A 80 8.00 -11.57 -0.19
N GLU A 81 9.18 -11.55 -0.82
CA GLU A 81 9.44 -10.92 -2.11
C GLU A 81 10.38 -11.82 -2.94
N TRP A 82 10.08 -12.00 -4.22
CA TRP A 82 10.79 -12.86 -5.16
C TRP A 82 11.10 -12.10 -6.44
N GLU A 83 12.37 -12.11 -6.84
CA GLU A 83 12.80 -11.59 -8.15
C GLU A 83 12.79 -12.72 -9.18
N ILE A 84 12.13 -12.48 -10.31
CA ILE A 84 11.97 -13.47 -11.39
C ILE A 84 12.60 -12.88 -12.65
N SER A 85 13.58 -13.59 -13.23
CA SER A 85 14.23 -13.16 -14.47
C SER A 85 13.23 -13.08 -15.61
N PHE A 86 13.14 -11.90 -16.24
CA PHE A 86 12.23 -11.65 -17.35
C PHE A 86 12.83 -10.54 -18.23
N PRO A 87 13.50 -10.87 -19.35
CA PRO A 87 14.30 -9.90 -20.12
C PRO A 87 13.54 -8.67 -20.61
N GLU A 88 12.24 -8.81 -20.87
CA GLU A 88 11.38 -7.72 -21.37
C GLU A 88 10.86 -6.80 -20.26
N ALA A 89 10.98 -7.20 -18.99
CA ALA A 89 10.63 -6.34 -17.86
C ALA A 89 11.68 -5.24 -17.71
N PRO A 90 11.28 -4.05 -17.21
CA PRO A 90 12.24 -3.05 -16.77
C PRO A 90 13.31 -3.67 -15.87
N GLY A 91 14.58 -3.39 -16.14
CA GLY A 91 15.72 -3.97 -15.40
C GLY A 91 15.84 -5.50 -15.46
N GLY A 92 15.22 -6.15 -16.45
CA GLY A 92 15.35 -7.57 -16.75
C GLY A 92 14.72 -8.52 -15.74
N ARG A 93 13.84 -8.03 -14.86
CA ARG A 93 13.20 -8.84 -13.82
C ARG A 93 11.84 -8.32 -13.38
N LEU A 94 10.94 -9.26 -13.13
CA LEU A 94 9.69 -9.03 -12.41
C LEU A 94 9.93 -9.13 -10.91
N ILE A 95 9.09 -8.46 -10.13
CA ILE A 95 9.14 -8.57 -8.66
C ILE A 95 7.77 -9.01 -8.17
N LEU A 96 7.68 -10.24 -7.68
CA LEU A 96 6.50 -10.77 -7.02
C LEU A 96 6.64 -10.54 -5.51
N ASP A 97 5.65 -9.98 -4.87
CA ASP A 97 5.65 -9.82 -3.42
C ASP A 97 4.29 -10.12 -2.81
N ALA A 98 4.29 -10.48 -1.52
CA ALA A 98 3.07 -10.63 -0.74
C ALA A 98 2.99 -9.63 0.41
N HIS A 99 4.01 -8.81 0.65
CA HIS A 99 4.02 -7.85 1.75
C HIS A 99 3.35 -6.51 1.41
N PHE A 100 3.26 -6.14 0.13
CA PHE A 100 2.64 -4.88 -0.34
C PHE A 100 3.27 -3.60 0.24
N GLU A 101 4.57 -3.58 0.52
CA GLU A 101 5.27 -2.35 0.94
C GLU A 101 5.46 -1.39 -0.25
N GLY A 102 5.51 -0.10 0.04
CA GLY A 102 5.48 0.96 -0.97
C GLY A 102 4.09 1.15 -1.58
N LEU A 103 4.05 1.77 -2.76
CA LEU A 103 2.81 2.05 -3.48
C LEU A 103 2.37 0.85 -4.33
N ALA A 104 1.09 0.52 -4.30
CA ALA A 104 0.45 -0.41 -5.21
C ALA A 104 -0.78 0.25 -5.83
N VAL A 105 -0.70 0.60 -7.11
CA VAL A 105 -1.85 1.12 -7.85
C VAL A 105 -2.80 -0.05 -8.13
N LEU A 106 -4.08 0.13 -7.82
CA LEU A 106 -5.07 -0.94 -7.81
C LEU A 106 -5.99 -0.94 -9.03
N ASN A 107 -6.05 0.17 -9.78
CA ASN A 107 -6.78 0.29 -11.03
C ASN A 107 -6.14 1.33 -11.95
N ASP A 108 -6.25 1.13 -13.25
CA ASP A 108 -6.01 2.20 -14.22
C ASP A 108 -7.22 3.12 -14.34
N VAL A 109 -6.95 4.36 -14.72
CA VAL A 109 -7.97 5.36 -15.03
C VAL A 109 -7.53 6.08 -16.30
N ASP A 110 -8.42 6.18 -17.27
CA ASP A 110 -8.17 6.95 -18.48
C ASP A 110 -7.83 8.40 -18.14
N ARG A 111 -6.78 8.93 -18.79
CA ARG A 111 -6.22 10.25 -18.47
C ARG A 111 -7.25 11.38 -18.53
N GLU A 112 -8.20 11.28 -19.46
CA GLU A 112 -9.27 12.26 -19.67
C GLU A 112 -10.33 12.23 -18.54
N PHE A 113 -10.53 11.07 -17.93
CA PHE A 113 -11.50 10.85 -16.85
C PHE A 113 -10.83 10.77 -15.47
N HIS A 114 -9.51 10.90 -15.39
CA HIS A 114 -8.78 10.84 -14.13
C HIS A 114 -8.94 12.14 -13.33
N HIS A 115 -9.78 12.08 -12.29
CA HIS A 115 -10.13 13.23 -11.47
C HIS A 115 -9.33 13.30 -10.18
N THR A 116 -9.09 12.16 -9.52
CA THR A 116 -8.46 12.11 -8.19
C THR A 116 -7.68 10.83 -7.96
N ASP A 117 -6.62 10.94 -7.15
CA ASP A 117 -5.95 9.80 -6.53
C ASP A 117 -6.45 9.59 -5.12
N CYS A 118 -6.60 8.34 -4.71
CA CYS A 118 -6.97 7.98 -3.34
C CYS A 118 -5.95 7.01 -2.78
N ILE A 119 -5.24 7.44 -1.73
CA ILE A 119 -4.17 6.66 -1.09
C ILE A 119 -4.70 6.05 0.20
N ALA A 120 -4.76 4.73 0.24
CA ALA A 120 -5.18 3.95 1.40
C ALA A 120 -3.96 3.53 2.24
N ILE A 121 -3.98 3.88 3.53
CA ILE A 121 -2.89 3.68 4.49
C ILE A 121 -3.39 2.76 5.62
N SER A 122 -2.72 1.62 5.76
CA SER A 122 -3.10 0.59 6.75
C SER A 122 -2.54 0.88 8.14
N GLY A 123 -2.98 0.10 9.14
CA GLY A 123 -2.60 0.28 10.55
C GLY A 123 -1.36 -0.49 10.98
N LEU A 124 -1.04 -0.41 12.28
CA LEU A 124 0.08 -1.15 12.88
C LEU A 124 -0.14 -2.66 12.80
N ALA A 125 0.93 -3.42 12.57
CA ALA A 125 0.94 -4.88 12.58
C ALA A 125 -0.11 -5.52 11.64
N SER A 126 -0.53 -4.76 10.64
CA SER A 126 -1.60 -5.15 9.73
C SER A 126 -1.03 -5.33 8.33
N HIS A 127 -1.49 -6.36 7.65
CA HIS A 127 -1.14 -6.57 6.26
C HIS A 127 -1.75 -5.43 5.42
N PRO A 128 -0.97 -4.69 4.60
CA PRO A 128 -1.48 -3.55 3.87
C PRO A 128 -2.70 -3.89 3.02
N PHE A 129 -2.64 -4.96 2.23
CA PHE A 129 -3.78 -5.42 1.43
C PHE A 129 -4.94 -5.95 2.29
N GLY A 130 -4.66 -6.89 3.20
CA GLY A 130 -5.66 -7.55 4.05
C GLY A 130 -6.46 -6.60 4.95
N SER A 131 -5.92 -5.43 5.31
CA SER A 131 -6.64 -4.41 6.11
C SER A 131 -7.90 -3.87 5.43
N TRP A 132 -7.99 -4.00 4.11
CA TRP A 132 -9.11 -3.53 3.31
C TRP A 132 -9.94 -4.69 2.73
N GLN A 133 -9.68 -5.92 3.19
CA GLN A 133 -10.44 -7.12 2.82
C GLN A 133 -11.48 -7.48 3.89
N PRO A 134 -12.56 -8.17 3.51
CA PRO A 134 -13.47 -8.73 4.49
C PRO A 134 -12.75 -9.74 5.41
N HIS A 135 -13.25 -9.84 6.64
CA HIS A 135 -12.86 -10.90 7.56
C HIS A 135 -13.39 -12.25 7.05
N GLY A 136 -12.66 -13.33 7.30
CA GLY A 136 -13.00 -14.68 6.84
C GLY A 136 -12.01 -15.23 5.80
N TYR A 137 -12.35 -16.41 5.26
CA TYR A 137 -11.49 -17.18 4.35
C TYR A 137 -11.51 -16.64 2.92
N ASP A 138 -12.62 -16.06 2.47
CA ASP A 138 -12.68 -15.52 1.11
C ASP A 138 -11.88 -14.22 1.01
N LYS A 139 -10.69 -14.32 0.40
CA LYS A 139 -9.79 -13.20 0.09
C LYS A 139 -9.85 -12.79 -1.38
N SER A 140 -10.88 -13.21 -2.12
CA SER A 140 -11.05 -12.81 -3.53
C SER A 140 -11.42 -11.35 -3.68
N PHE A 141 -12.08 -10.76 -2.68
CA PHE A 141 -12.63 -9.41 -2.70
C PHE A 141 -11.84 -8.43 -1.81
N MET A 142 -11.76 -7.18 -2.25
CA MET A 142 -11.23 -6.04 -1.49
C MET A 142 -11.96 -4.76 -1.92
N TRP A 143 -12.72 -4.15 -1.02
CA TRP A 143 -13.70 -3.12 -1.40
C TRP A 143 -13.07 -1.87 -2.04
N ILE A 144 -11.87 -1.44 -1.61
CA ILE A 144 -11.20 -0.30 -2.24
C ILE A 144 -10.62 -0.61 -3.63
N ARG A 145 -10.35 -1.88 -3.97
CA ARG A 145 -9.91 -2.31 -5.31
C ARG A 145 -11.12 -2.54 -6.21
N ASP A 146 -12.13 -3.22 -5.68
CA ASP A 146 -13.20 -3.82 -6.49
C ASP A 146 -14.44 -2.93 -6.61
N GLU A 147 -14.85 -2.24 -5.52
CA GLU A 147 -16.11 -1.47 -5.51
C GLU A 147 -15.90 0.03 -5.68
N VAL A 148 -14.83 0.59 -5.10
CA VAL A 148 -14.62 2.05 -5.15
C VAL A 148 -14.44 2.55 -6.59
N PRO A 149 -13.60 1.95 -7.46
CA PRO A 149 -13.47 2.41 -8.84
C PRO A 149 -14.78 2.29 -9.65
N ARG A 150 -15.64 1.33 -9.30
CA ARG A 150 -16.96 1.16 -9.94
C ARG A 150 -17.96 2.21 -9.48
N SER A 151 -17.94 2.53 -8.18
CA SER A 151 -18.88 3.45 -7.54
C SER A 151 -18.51 4.91 -7.75
N ILE A 152 -17.22 5.20 -7.92
CA ILE A 152 -16.67 6.54 -8.11
C ILE A 152 -15.78 6.52 -9.36
N PRO A 153 -16.35 6.61 -10.57
CA PRO A 153 -15.57 6.65 -11.81
C PRO A 153 -14.55 7.79 -11.80
N GLY A 154 -13.37 7.54 -12.37
CA GLY A 154 -12.31 8.54 -12.46
C GLY A 154 -11.40 8.63 -11.22
N ILE A 155 -11.64 7.80 -10.20
CA ILE A 155 -10.76 7.65 -9.04
C ILE A 155 -9.69 6.59 -9.29
N ARG A 156 -8.43 6.90 -9.00
CA ARG A 156 -7.33 5.93 -8.99
C ARG A 156 -7.02 5.55 -7.55
N MET A 157 -7.24 4.28 -7.23
CA MET A 157 -7.02 3.73 -5.90
C MET A 157 -5.58 3.22 -5.79
N ILE A 158 -4.90 3.64 -4.73
CA ILE A 158 -3.49 3.32 -4.47
C ILE A 158 -3.39 2.86 -3.03
N LEU A 159 -2.82 1.69 -2.82
CA LEU A 159 -2.49 1.19 -1.50
C LEU A 159 -1.07 1.62 -1.14
N TYR A 160 -0.88 2.15 0.05
CA TYR A 160 0.43 2.38 0.64
C TYR A 160 0.66 1.42 1.81
N GLY A 161 1.65 0.55 1.65
CA GLY A 161 2.17 -0.28 2.72
C GLY A 161 3.51 0.22 3.23
N TYR A 162 3.74 0.07 4.53
CA TYR A 162 5.02 0.28 5.17
C TYR A 162 5.33 -0.93 6.05
N ASN A 163 6.60 -1.16 6.34
CA ASN A 163 6.98 -2.27 7.20
C ASN A 163 6.49 -1.99 8.63
N SER A 164 5.39 -2.64 8.99
CA SER A 164 4.80 -2.56 10.33
C SER A 164 5.14 -3.79 11.19
N HIS A 165 5.86 -4.77 10.63
CA HIS A 165 6.30 -5.97 11.31
C HIS A 165 7.70 -5.75 11.88
N LEU A 166 7.77 -5.42 13.17
CA LEU A 166 9.01 -5.22 13.93
C LEU A 166 9.76 -6.55 14.21
N VAL A 167 9.88 -7.44 13.23
CA VAL A 167 10.59 -8.71 13.42
C VAL A 167 12.08 -8.45 13.13
N ARG A 168 12.85 -8.33 14.21
CA ARG A 168 14.33 -8.51 14.24
C ARG A 168 15.21 -7.56 13.40
N SER A 169 14.71 -6.44 12.89
CA SER A 169 15.60 -5.41 12.34
C SER A 169 16.33 -4.67 13.47
N GLN A 170 17.64 -4.49 13.32
CA GLN A 170 18.52 -3.78 14.25
C GLN A 170 18.25 -2.25 14.30
N TYR A 171 17.31 -1.79 13.47
CA TYR A 171 16.87 -0.41 13.33
C TYR A 171 15.35 -0.39 13.45
N PHE A 172 14.86 0.19 14.53
CA PHE A 172 13.45 0.42 14.78
C PHE A 172 12.97 1.63 13.97
N GLN A 173 11.80 1.55 13.33
CA GLN A 173 11.16 2.71 12.69
C GLN A 173 10.25 3.40 13.70
N SER A 174 10.54 4.66 14.02
CA SER A 174 9.62 5.53 14.76
C SER A 174 8.44 5.94 13.87
N ILE A 175 7.36 6.45 14.47
CA ILE A 175 6.23 7.03 13.71
C ILE A 175 6.72 8.12 12.75
N ASN A 176 7.71 8.90 13.19
CA ASN A 176 8.34 9.93 12.40
C ASN A 176 9.03 9.34 11.16
N ASP A 177 9.77 8.23 11.29
CA ASP A 177 10.42 7.55 10.17
C ASP A 177 9.40 6.99 9.17
N ILE A 178 8.27 6.45 9.67
CA ILE A 178 7.18 5.95 8.81
C ILE A 178 6.54 7.11 8.06
N ALA A 179 6.29 8.25 8.72
CA ALA A 179 5.77 9.47 8.10
C ALA A 179 6.74 10.02 7.04
N LEU A 180 8.05 10.03 7.29
CA LEU A 180 9.06 10.40 6.30
C LEU A 180 9.05 9.45 5.10
N GLY A 181 8.86 8.15 5.34
CA GLY A 181 8.66 7.16 4.29
C GLY A 181 7.46 7.47 3.41
N LEU A 182 6.33 7.86 4.00
CA LEU A 182 5.13 8.29 3.26
C LEU A 182 5.42 9.54 2.43
N ILE A 183 6.06 10.58 3.01
CA ILE A 183 6.43 11.80 2.28
C ILE A 183 7.32 11.46 1.07
N HIS A 184 8.30 10.58 1.24
CA HIS A 184 9.17 10.15 0.15
C HIS A 184 8.41 9.40 -0.95
N GLN A 185 7.44 8.55 -0.61
CA GLN A 185 6.59 7.90 -1.61
C GLN A 185 5.69 8.91 -2.33
N LEU A 186 5.19 9.93 -1.64
CA LEU A 186 4.39 10.99 -2.26
C LEU A 186 5.24 11.85 -3.22
N ASP A 187 6.49 12.15 -2.85
CA ASP A 187 7.43 12.88 -3.70
C ASP A 187 7.80 12.08 -4.95
N THR A 188 8.22 10.82 -4.78
CA THR A 188 8.59 9.93 -5.89
C THR A 188 7.42 9.62 -6.83
N GLY A 189 6.19 9.56 -6.31
CA GLY A 189 4.97 9.43 -7.12
C GLY A 189 4.53 10.73 -7.81
N GLY A 190 5.22 11.85 -7.57
CA GLY A 190 5.01 13.11 -8.29
C GLY A 190 3.93 14.00 -7.72
N TRP A 191 3.44 13.74 -6.51
CA TRP A 191 2.38 14.53 -5.88
C TRP A 191 2.84 15.90 -5.36
N ASN A 192 4.13 16.21 -5.48
CA ASN A 192 4.67 17.56 -5.34
C ASN A 192 4.60 18.39 -6.63
N LEU A 193 4.31 17.77 -7.79
CA LEU A 193 4.28 18.45 -9.09
C LEU A 193 2.93 19.14 -9.34
N SER A 194 2.98 20.22 -10.13
CA SER A 194 1.79 20.99 -10.50
C SER A 194 0.78 20.23 -11.38
N THR A 195 1.26 19.18 -12.06
CA THR A 195 0.47 18.31 -12.95
C THR A 195 -0.23 17.17 -12.21
N SER A 196 0.08 16.96 -10.93
CA SER A 196 -0.51 15.87 -10.14
C SER A 196 -2.00 16.09 -9.88
N LYS A 197 -2.74 14.98 -9.82
CA LYS A 197 -4.17 15.01 -9.51
C LYS A 197 -4.38 15.29 -8.02
N PRO A 198 -5.52 15.89 -7.65
CA PRO A 198 -5.90 16.01 -6.25
C PRO A 198 -5.96 14.64 -5.54
N ILE A 199 -5.54 14.62 -4.27
CA ILE A 199 -5.38 13.41 -3.46
C ILE A 199 -6.38 13.44 -2.32
N VAL A 200 -7.03 12.31 -2.09
CA VAL A 200 -7.73 12.01 -0.83
C VAL A 200 -7.07 10.82 -0.16
N PHE A 201 -7.14 10.75 1.17
CA PHE A 201 -6.59 9.63 1.93
C PHE A 201 -7.67 8.80 2.59
N LEU A 202 -7.47 7.48 2.63
CA LEU A 202 -8.15 6.58 3.55
C LEU A 202 -7.10 6.09 4.54
N ALA A 203 -7.27 6.36 5.83
CA ALA A 203 -6.26 6.00 6.82
C ALA A 203 -6.88 5.23 7.97
N HIS A 204 -6.33 4.05 8.28
CA HIS A 204 -6.83 3.18 9.34
C HIS A 204 -5.88 3.13 10.53
N SER A 205 -6.40 3.34 11.75
CA SER A 205 -5.69 3.24 13.02
C SER A 205 -4.36 4.02 13.02
N LEU A 206 -3.21 3.36 13.20
CA LEU A 206 -1.88 3.99 13.13
C LEU A 206 -1.63 4.74 11.82
N GLY A 207 -2.18 4.28 10.70
CA GLY A 207 -2.05 4.94 9.41
C GLY A 207 -2.56 6.38 9.43
N GLY A 208 -3.56 6.68 10.25
CA GLY A 208 -4.04 8.05 10.43
C GLY A 208 -3.09 8.94 11.23
N ILE A 209 -2.38 8.37 12.19
CA ILE A 209 -1.35 9.08 12.96
C ILE A 209 -0.15 9.37 12.05
N VAL A 210 0.27 8.39 11.26
CA VAL A 210 1.31 8.53 10.23
C VAL A 210 0.95 9.63 9.24
N LEU A 211 -0.29 9.64 8.74
CA LEU A 211 -0.76 10.67 7.81
C LEU A 211 -0.74 12.07 8.44
N LYS A 212 -1.21 12.20 9.70
CA LYS A 212 -1.17 13.47 10.42
C LYS A 212 0.26 13.99 10.57
N ASP A 213 1.20 13.13 10.99
CA ASP A 213 2.61 13.50 11.16
C ASP A 213 3.23 13.88 9.81
N ALA A 214 2.94 13.13 8.74
CA ALA A 214 3.41 13.46 7.40
C ALA A 214 2.92 14.85 6.95
N ILE A 215 1.64 15.17 7.12
CA ILE A 215 1.08 16.48 6.76
C ILE A 215 1.77 17.62 7.53
N VAL A 216 1.94 17.45 8.85
CA VAL A 216 2.62 18.45 9.69
C VAL A 216 4.07 18.65 9.24
N GLN A 217 4.79 17.57 8.93
CA GLN A 217 6.16 17.64 8.45
C GLN A 217 6.30 18.23 7.04
N ILE A 218 5.34 17.98 6.15
CA ILE A 218 5.30 18.60 4.83
C ILE A 218 5.14 20.12 4.97
N ALA A 219 4.24 20.57 5.85
CA ALA A 219 4.03 21.99 6.09
C ALA A 219 5.27 22.71 6.65
N ASP A 220 6.10 22.01 7.43
CA ASP A 220 7.36 22.54 7.96
C ASP A 220 8.48 22.60 6.93
N ARG A 221 8.30 22.00 5.75
CA ARG A 221 9.33 21.85 4.72
C ARG A 221 8.93 22.55 3.43
N GLU A 222 9.47 23.74 3.21
CA GLU A 222 9.19 24.55 2.01
C GLU A 222 9.35 23.77 0.69
N ILE A 223 10.32 22.86 0.60
CA ILE A 223 10.62 22.08 -0.60
C ILE A 223 9.46 21.17 -1.02
N VAL A 224 8.68 20.65 -0.06
CA VAL A 224 7.57 19.72 -0.32
C VAL A 224 6.21 20.33 -0.01
N ALA A 225 6.14 21.58 0.43
CA ALA A 225 4.92 22.25 0.85
C ALA A 225 3.83 22.28 -0.24
N SER A 226 4.22 22.34 -1.53
CA SER A 226 3.30 22.28 -2.68
C SER A 226 2.48 20.99 -2.76
N MET A 227 2.90 19.93 -2.07
CA MET A 227 2.16 18.68 -1.95
C MET A 227 0.83 18.88 -1.20
N LEU A 228 0.76 19.82 -0.25
CA LEU A 228 -0.46 20.11 0.50
C LEU A 228 -1.55 20.71 -0.40
N ASP A 229 -1.18 21.45 -1.45
CA ASP A 229 -2.15 22.00 -2.43
C ASP A 229 -2.93 20.90 -3.17
N ARG A 230 -2.39 19.67 -3.15
CA ARG A 230 -3.02 18.49 -3.76
C ARG A 230 -3.91 17.74 -2.79
N VAL A 231 -3.71 17.88 -1.49
CA VAL A 231 -4.50 17.16 -0.48
C VAL A 231 -5.88 17.81 -0.35
N ARG A 232 -6.93 17.06 -0.67
CA ARG A 232 -8.33 17.51 -0.57
C ARG A 232 -9.06 17.02 0.66
N GLY A 233 -8.53 16.00 1.33
CA GLY A 233 -9.13 15.49 2.55
C GLY A 233 -8.66 14.10 2.90
N ALA A 234 -9.10 13.63 4.07
CA ALA A 234 -8.81 12.30 4.56
C ALA A 234 -10.03 11.72 5.31
N ILE A 235 -10.30 10.44 5.10
CA ILE A 235 -11.24 9.66 5.91
C ILE A 235 -10.41 8.77 6.83
N MET A 236 -10.63 8.92 8.13
CA MET A 236 -9.83 8.29 9.18
C MET A 236 -10.68 7.30 10.00
N PHE A 237 -10.27 6.03 10.02
CA PHE A 237 -10.98 4.96 10.72
C PHE A 237 -10.22 4.56 11.99
N GLY A 238 -10.84 4.70 13.16
CA GLY A 238 -10.24 4.23 14.43
C GLY A 238 -8.92 4.93 14.81
N VAL A 239 -8.72 6.18 14.36
CA VAL A 239 -7.49 6.94 14.62
C VAL A 239 -7.54 7.55 16.02
N GLY A 240 -6.52 7.26 16.85
CA GLY A 240 -6.44 7.75 18.23
C GLY A 240 -6.86 6.74 19.31
N MET A 241 -6.78 5.43 19.04
CA MET A 241 -7.08 4.40 20.05
C MET A 241 -6.17 4.52 21.29
N TYR A 242 -6.80 4.57 22.47
CA TYR A 242 -6.12 4.62 23.77
C TYR A 242 -5.39 3.31 24.12
N ARG A 243 -4.26 3.48 24.82
CA ARG A 243 -3.34 2.54 25.51
C ARG A 243 -3.81 1.08 25.70
N SER A 244 -5.02 0.85 26.20
CA SER A 244 -5.50 -0.50 26.56
C SER A 244 -5.77 -1.41 25.35
N HIS A 245 -6.19 -0.85 24.21
CA HIS A 245 -6.46 -1.65 23.01
C HIS A 245 -5.20 -1.97 22.21
N LEU A 246 -4.24 -1.04 22.13
CA LEU A 246 -2.95 -1.28 21.48
C LEU A 246 -2.17 -2.39 22.20
N ILE A 247 -2.13 -2.37 23.53
CA ILE A 247 -1.47 -3.42 24.35
C ILE A 247 -2.18 -4.77 24.19
N ALA A 248 -3.51 -4.80 24.10
CA ALA A 248 -4.28 -6.02 23.88
C ALA A 248 -4.05 -6.61 22.48
N MET A 249 -3.89 -5.76 21.45
CA MET A 249 -3.60 -6.18 20.07
C MET A 249 -2.15 -6.67 19.86
N THR A 250 -1.24 -6.41 20.81
CA THR A 250 0.18 -6.78 20.72
C THR A 250 0.62 -7.84 21.73
N GLN A 251 -0.27 -8.46 22.50
CA GLN A 251 0.13 -9.49 23.47
C GLN A 251 0.84 -10.65 22.74
N GLY A 252 2.17 -10.69 22.88
CA GLY A 252 3.06 -11.70 22.29
C GLY A 252 3.78 -11.31 21.00
N TRP A 253 3.64 -10.07 20.48
CA TRP A 253 4.28 -9.63 19.24
C TRP A 253 5.34 -8.55 19.50
N SER A 254 6.39 -8.50 18.67
CA SER A 254 7.59 -7.65 18.80
C SER A 254 7.37 -6.13 18.65
N ASN A 255 6.12 -5.67 18.77
CA ASN A 255 5.74 -4.26 18.64
C ASN A 255 5.82 -3.46 19.94
N GLU A 256 6.42 -4.03 20.99
CA GLU A 256 6.50 -3.43 22.32
C GLU A 256 7.06 -2.01 22.31
N MET A 257 8.02 -1.68 21.44
CA MET A 257 8.62 -0.34 21.38
C MET A 257 7.72 0.71 20.70
N LEU A 258 7.02 0.38 19.61
CA LEU A 258 6.01 1.25 18.99
C LEU A 258 4.84 1.47 19.97
N VAL A 259 4.45 0.41 20.68
CA VAL A 259 3.50 0.50 21.80
C VAL A 259 4.07 1.29 22.98
N GLN A 260 5.38 1.23 23.26
CA GLN A 260 6.04 2.02 24.30
C GLN A 260 6.17 3.50 23.94
N ASP A 261 6.38 3.84 22.66
CA ASP A 261 6.27 5.22 22.16
C ASP A 261 4.87 5.77 22.44
N PHE A 262 3.82 4.94 22.32
CA PHE A 262 2.46 5.28 22.78
C PHE A 262 2.26 5.22 24.30
N SER A 263 3.05 4.41 25.03
CA SER A 263 2.84 4.12 26.46
C SER A 263 3.64 5.01 27.41
N ARG A 264 4.66 5.73 26.93
CA ARG A 264 5.39 6.73 27.72
C ARG A 264 4.55 8.01 27.86
N GLU A 265 4.75 8.76 28.95
CA GLU A 265 4.14 10.11 29.12
C GLU A 265 4.40 11.02 27.89
N ASN A 266 5.55 10.82 27.23
CA ASN A 266 5.93 11.49 25.99
C ASN A 266 5.07 11.13 24.77
N GLY A 267 4.47 9.93 24.71
CA GLY A 267 3.55 9.54 23.62
C GLY A 267 2.24 10.29 23.65
N HIS A 268 1.72 10.51 24.86
CA HIS A 268 0.53 11.32 25.10
C HIS A 268 0.79 12.80 24.77
N ALA A 269 1.99 13.30 25.12
CA ALA A 269 2.45 14.63 24.73
C ALA A 269 2.63 14.75 23.21
N TYR A 270 3.25 13.75 22.56
CA TYR A 270 3.43 13.70 21.11
C TYR A 270 2.09 13.70 20.38
N LEU A 271 1.15 12.83 20.73
CA LEU A 271 -0.18 12.79 20.08
C LEU A 271 -0.98 14.07 20.32
N ARG A 272 -0.91 14.64 21.52
CA ARG A 272 -1.55 15.92 21.82
C ARG A 272 -0.93 17.04 20.99
N HIS A 273 0.40 17.11 20.93
CA HIS A 273 1.12 18.09 20.13
C HIS A 273 0.81 17.93 18.65
N LEU A 274 0.83 16.70 18.14
CA LEU A 274 0.49 16.37 16.76
C LEU A 274 -0.93 16.79 16.42
N ASN A 275 -1.91 16.49 17.27
CA ASN A 275 -3.28 16.94 17.06
C ASN A 275 -3.39 18.47 17.06
N THR A 276 -2.79 19.17 18.04
CA THR A 276 -2.81 20.65 18.06
C THR A 276 -2.21 21.25 16.78
N ARG A 277 -1.11 20.68 16.29
CA ARG A 277 -0.48 21.12 15.04
C ARG A 277 -1.34 20.79 13.82
N PHE A 278 -1.89 19.58 13.78
CA PHE A 278 -2.72 19.10 12.69
C PHE A 278 -4.04 19.88 12.58
N ASP A 279 -4.69 20.20 13.69
CA ASP A 279 -5.94 20.97 13.74
C ASP A 279 -5.76 22.41 13.22
N GLY A 280 -4.51 22.91 13.21
CA GLY A 280 -4.15 24.16 12.53
C GLY A 280 -4.29 24.10 11.01
N PHE A 281 -4.34 22.90 10.41
CA PHE A 281 -4.59 22.69 8.99
C PHE A 281 -6.08 22.50 8.75
N SER A 282 -6.75 23.55 8.30
CA SER A 282 -8.14 23.45 7.84
C SER A 282 -8.15 22.81 6.43
N PHE A 283 -8.29 21.49 6.35
CA PHE A 283 -8.68 20.83 5.10
C PHE A 283 -10.19 20.97 4.94
N ILE A 284 -10.62 21.76 3.96
CA ILE A 284 -12.03 22.03 3.64
C ILE A 284 -12.45 21.12 2.49
#